data_AF-A0A1R1CCG1-F1
#
_entry.id   AF-A0A1R1CCG1-F1
#
_cell.length_a   1.000
_cell.length_b   1.000
_cell.length_c   1.000
_cell.angle_alpha   90.00
_cell.angle_beta   90.00
_cell.angle_gamma   90.00
#
_symmetry.space_group_name_H-M   'P 1'
#
loop_
_entity.id
_entity.type
_entity.pdbx_description
1 polymer ?
#
loop_
_entity_poly.entity_id
_entity_poly.type
_entity_poly.pdbx_seq_one_letter_code
_entity_poly.pdbx_strand_id
1 'polypeptide(L)' 'MIIIIQISQQLDLSDRSKWIGVIGSRNGSKAELNATHNLGKNLVSKGYIVVSSLADGMDAAAHRGAIIDGGERTF' A
#
# COMPACT_ATOMS: atom_id res chain seq x y z
N MET A 1 -17.29 14.19 -18.24
CA MET A 1 -16.16 13.25 -18.36
C MET A 1 -16.42 12.11 -17.38
N ILE A 2 -16.74 10.92 -17.89
CA ILE A 2 -16.96 9.73 -17.04
C ILE A 2 -15.66 8.93 -17.07
N ILE A 3 -15.08 8.65 -15.90
CA ILE A 3 -13.91 7.78 -15.75
C ILE A 3 -14.42 6.43 -15.29
N ILE A 4 -14.14 5.38 -16.08
CA ILE A 4 -14.45 3.99 -15.73
C ILE A 4 -13.14 3.34 -15.29
N ILE A 5 -13.14 2.72 -14.11
CA ILE A 5 -11.98 2.04 -13.53
C ILE A 5 -12.31 0.55 -13.44
N GLN A 6 -11.42 -0.31 -13.96
CA GLN A 6 -11.56 -1.75 -13.87
C GLN A 6 -10.82 -2.28 -12.64
N ILE A 7 -11.49 -3.10 -11.83
CA ILE A 7 -10.95 -3.67 -10.60
C ILE A 7 -10.94 -5.19 -10.78
N SER A 8 -9.79 -5.84 -10.56
CA SER A 8 -9.62 -7.29 -10.72
C SER A 8 -10.15 -8.11 -9.54
N GLN A 9 -10.40 -7.46 -8.40
CA GLN A 9 -10.87 -8.09 -7.17
C GLN A 9 -12.22 -7.52 -6.74
N GLN A 10 -13.02 -8.35 -6.07
CA GLN A 10 -14.26 -7.90 -5.46
C GLN A 10 -13.94 -7.08 -4.22
N LEU A 11 -14.04 -5.76 -4.34
CA LEU A 11 -13.77 -4.82 -3.26
C LEU A 11 -15.09 -4.30 -2.69
N ASP A 12 -15.25 -4.43 -1.37
CA ASP A 12 -16.25 -3.65 -0.66
C ASP A 12 -15.71 -2.22 -0.51
N LEU A 13 -16.29 -1.30 -1.28
CA LEU A 13 -15.94 0.11 -1.25
C LEU A 13 -16.87 0.92 -0.34
N SER A 14 -17.80 0.30 0.39
CA SER A 14 -18.77 1.00 1.25
C SER A 14 -18.12 1.69 2.43
N ASP A 15 -17.04 1.13 2.97
CA ASP A 15 -16.21 1.73 4.03
C ASP A 15 -14.74 1.80 3.63
N ARG A 16 -14.27 3.04 3.44
CA ARG A 16 -12.88 3.35 3.06
C ARG A 16 -12.09 4.03 4.19
N SER A 17 -12.66 4.11 5.40
CA SER A 17 -12.06 4.82 6.54
C SER A 17 -10.69 4.28 6.97
N LYS A 18 -10.39 3.03 6.62
CA LYS A 18 -9.13 2.34 6.94
C LYS A 18 -8.13 2.27 5.79
N TRP A 19 -8.41 2.91 4.66
CA TRP A 19 -7.55 2.87 3.48
C TRP A 19 -6.52 3.99 3.56
N ILE A 20 -5.24 3.66 3.46
CA ILE A 20 -4.13 4.61 3.52
C ILE A 20 -3.34 4.54 2.23
N GLY A 21 -3.33 5.64 1.49
CA GLY A 21 -2.48 5.82 0.32
C GLY A 21 -1.02 5.98 0.73
N VAL A 22 -0.14 5.13 0.21
CA VAL A 22 1.31 5.25 0.37
C VAL A 22 1.91 5.55 -0.99
N ILE A 23 2.56 6.71 -1.11
CA ILE A 23 3.25 7.17 -2.32
C ILE A 23 4.69 7.54 -1.97
N GLY A 24 5.60 7.42 -2.92
CA GLY A 24 6.97 7.88 -2.71
C GLY A 24 7.86 7.82 -3.96
N SER A 25 9.16 7.99 -3.74
CA SER A 25 10.14 7.98 -4.83
C SER A 25 10.31 6.58 -5.43
N ARG A 26 10.48 6.51 -6.76
CA ARG A 26 10.91 5.30 -7.47
C ARG A 26 12.38 4.95 -7.19
N ASN A 27 13.19 5.95 -6.81
CA ASN A 27 14.60 5.79 -6.49
C ASN A 27 14.88 6.29 -5.05
N GLY A 28 14.20 5.66 -4.08
CA GLY A 28 14.44 5.93 -2.66
C GLY A 28 15.77 5.34 -2.18
N SER A 29 16.42 6.03 -1.25
CA SER A 29 17.57 5.50 -0.51
C SER A 29 17.18 4.26 0.30
N LYS A 30 18.18 3.46 0.69
CA LYS A 30 17.95 2.26 1.51
C LYS A 30 17.22 2.57 2.83
N ALA A 31 17.52 3.71 3.45
CA ALA A 31 16.87 4.14 4.68
C ALA A 31 15.39 4.44 4.45
N GLU A 32 15.04 5.15 3.38
CA GLU A 32 13.65 5.46 3.05
C GLU A 32 12.87 4.21 2.65
N LEU A 33 13.46 3.32 1.86
CA LEU A 33 12.82 2.04 1.50
C LEU A 33 12.53 1.19 2.74
N ASN A 34 13.47 1.12 3.68
CA ASN A 34 13.26 0.41 4.95
C ASN A 34 12.18 1.08 5.82
N ALA A 35 12.17 2.41 5.89
CA ALA A 35 11.16 3.15 6.63
C ALA A 35 9.76 2.91 6.05
N THR A 36 9.62 2.96 4.71
CA THR A 36 8.36 2.71 4.02
C THR A 36 7.90 1.26 4.15
N HIS A 37 8.82 0.30 4.12
CA HIS A 37 8.51 -1.09 4.42
C HIS A 37 7.92 -1.25 5.83
N ASN A 38 8.60 -0.68 6.83
CA ASN A 38 8.13 -0.72 8.22
C ASN A 38 6.81 0.02 8.40
N LEU A 39 6.57 1.09 7.64
CA LEU A 39 5.28 1.79 7.61
C LEU A 39 4.16 0.85 7.11
N GLY A 40 4.35 0.19 5.97
CA GLY A 40 3.38 -0.75 5.42
C GLY A 40 3.03 -1.87 6.39
N LYS A 41 4.06 -2.48 7.00
CA LYS A 41 3.91 -3.48 8.07
C LYS A 41 3.06 -2.98 9.23
N ASN A 42 3.39 -1.80 9.75
CA ASN A 42 2.73 -1.22 10.93
C ASN A 42 1.29 -0.79 10.66
N LEU A 43 0.98 -0.34 9.44
CA LEU A 43 -0.39 0.01 9.07
C LEU A 43 -1.28 -1.24 9.04
N VAL A 44 -0.83 -2.30 8.38
CA VAL A 44 -1.60 -3.55 8.30
C VAL A 44 -1.75 -4.22 9.66
N SER A 45 -0.69 -4.22 10.49
CA SER A 45 -0.78 -4.79 11.85
C SER A 45 -1.80 -4.07 12.75
N LYS A 46 -2.12 -2.80 12.43
CA LYS A 46 -3.16 -2.01 13.10
C LYS A 46 -4.54 -2.10 12.43
N GLY A 47 -4.67 -2.95 11.40
CA GLY A 47 -5.91 -3.18 10.68
C GLY A 47 -6.23 -2.18 9.58
N TYR A 48 -5.28 -1.34 9.18
CA TYR A 48 -5.39 -0.50 7.98
C TYR A 48 -5.11 -1.32 6.71
N ILE A 49 -5.51 -0.75 5.58
CA ILE A 49 -5.25 -1.28 4.24
C ILE A 49 -4.28 -0.31 3.56
N VAL A 50 -3.14 -0.83 3.09
CA VAL A 50 -2.18 -0.04 2.30
C VAL A 50 -2.68 0.01 0.86
N VAL A 51 -2.63 1.19 0.25
CA VAL A 51 -3.02 1.37 -1.17
C VAL A 51 -1.90 2.09 -1.88
N SER A 52 -1.37 1.51 -2.96
CA SER A 52 -0.19 2.06 -3.64
C SER A 52 -0.09 1.58 -5.10
N SER A 53 0.64 2.30 -5.95
CA SER A 53 0.52 2.18 -7.42
C SER A 53 1.25 1.00 -8.06
N LEU A 54 1.82 0.09 -7.26
CA LEU A 54 2.71 -1.01 -7.67
C LEU A 54 4.00 -0.55 -8.39
N ALA A 55 4.34 0.73 -8.32
CA ALA A 55 5.60 1.23 -8.87
C ALA A 55 6.81 0.67 -8.11
N ASP A 56 7.97 0.69 -8.77
CA ASP A 56 9.25 0.43 -8.11
C ASP A 56 9.52 1.43 -6.97
N GLY A 57 10.46 1.07 -6.10
CA GLY A 57 10.87 1.91 -4.98
C GLY A 57 9.91 1.82 -3.80
N MET A 58 9.41 2.97 -3.34
CA MET A 58 8.67 3.08 -2.09
C MET A 58 7.30 2.38 -2.13
N ASP A 59 6.58 2.43 -3.26
CA ASP A 59 5.31 1.74 -3.44
C ASP A 59 5.47 0.22 -3.26
N ALA A 60 6.44 -0.37 -3.96
CA ALA A 60 6.78 -1.78 -3.79
C ALA A 60 7.30 -2.11 -2.37
N ALA A 61 8.01 -1.19 -1.71
CA ALA A 61 8.45 -1.39 -0.33
C ALA A 61 7.27 -1.42 0.66
N ALA A 62 6.29 -0.53 0.48
CA ALA A 62 5.07 -0.49 1.28
C ALA A 62 4.28 -1.79 1.13
N HIS A 63 4.06 -2.21 -0.12
CA HIS A 63 3.40 -3.48 -0.47
C HIS A 63 4.10 -4.69 0.14
N ARG A 64 5.43 -4.77 0.03
CA ARG A 64 6.20 -5.85 0.65
C ARG A 64 6.06 -5.86 2.17
N GLY A 65 6.15 -4.69 2.81
CA GLY A 65 6.00 -4.59 4.26
C GLY A 65 4.60 -4.99 4.73
N ALA A 66 3.58 -4.63 3.96
CA ALA A 66 2.21 -5.01 4.20
C ALA A 66 2.00 -6.53 4.09
N ILE A 67 2.52 -7.18 3.04
CA ILE A 67 2.27 -8.60 2.72
C ILE A 67 3.18 -9.56 3.48
N ILE A 68 4.49 -9.32 3.47
CA ILE A 68 5.47 -10.29 3.97
C ILE A 68 5.50 -10.27 5.51
N ASP A 69 5.31 -9.08 6.07
CA ASP A 69 5.64 -8.80 7.47
C ASP A 69 4.44 -8.32 8.31
N GLY A 70 3.34 -7.87 7.68
CA GLY A 70 2.25 -7.15 8.33
C GLY A 70 0.89 -7.84 8.33
N GLY A 71 0.62 -8.73 7.37
CA GLY A 71 -0.68 -9.34 7.08
C GLY A 71 -0.87 -9.48 5.57
N GLU A 72 -2.08 -9.48 5.03
CA GLU A 72 -2.29 -9.58 3.56
C GLU A 72 -3.22 -8.47 3.03
N ARG A 73 -3.21 -7.28 3.66
CA ARG A 73 -4.17 -6.20 3.36
C ARG A 73 -3.51 -5.04 2.63
N THR A 74 -3.38 -5.16 1.32
CA THR A 74 -2.85 -4.09 0.47
C THR A 74 -3.43 -4.14 -0.96
N PHE A 75 -3.53 -2.98 -1.63
CA PHE A 75 -4.08 -2.81 -2.99
C PHE A 75 -3.19 -1.98 -3.90
#